data_AF-A0A1I3ERU8-F1
#
_entry.id   AF-A0A1I3ERU8-F1
#
_cell.length_a   1.000
_cell.length_b   1.000
_cell.length_c   1.000
_cell.angle_alpha   90.00
_cell.angle_beta   90.00
_cell.angle_gamma   90.00
#
_symmetry.space_group_name_H-M   'P 1'
#
loop_
_entity.id
_entity.type
_entity.pdbx_description
1 polymer ?
#
loop_
_entity_poly.entity_id
_entity_poly.type
_entity_poly.pdbx_seq_one_letter_code
_entity_poly.pdbx_strand_id
1 'polypeptide(L)' 'MKDFVAALEKLRKDAAEAALIRDLTTRSSKRDVFDRLHRHYSRLADEVEQAMNQAGLP' A
#
# COMPACT_ATOMS: atom_id res chain seq x y z
N MET A 1 13.42 -8.72 11.92
CA MET A 1 13.92 -7.50 11.24
C MET A 1 13.57 -7.53 9.75
N LYS A 2 13.91 -8.61 9.03
CA LYS A 2 13.45 -8.84 7.65
C LYS A 2 11.93 -8.84 7.51
N ASP A 3 11.22 -9.17 8.60
CA ASP A 3 9.76 -9.31 8.62
C ASP A 3 9.06 -7.95 8.47
N PHE A 4 9.60 -6.88 9.05
CA PHE A 4 9.03 -5.53 8.94
C PHE A 4 9.26 -4.92 7.56
N VAL A 5 10.48 -5.08 7.03
CA VAL A 5 10.81 -4.68 5.66
C VAL A 5 9.93 -5.43 4.65
N ALA A 6 9.79 -6.76 4.81
CA ALA A 6 8.90 -7.55 3.95
C ALA A 6 7.43 -7.16 4.08
N ALA A 7 6.97 -6.79 5.27
CA ALA A 7 5.62 -6.27 5.47
C ALA A 7 5.42 -4.91 4.78
N LEU A 8 6.39 -4.00 4.85
CA LEU A 8 6.38 -2.72 4.15
C LEU A 8 6.37 -2.91 2.62
N GLU A 9 7.26 -3.76 2.10
CA GLU A 9 7.31 -4.09 0.67
C GLU A 9 6.00 -4.69 0.18
N LYS A 10 5.38 -5.58 0.97
CA LYS A 10 4.08 -6.14 0.66
C LYS A 10 3.00 -5.05 0.58
N LEU A 11 2.95 -4.12 1.53
CA LEU A 11 1.99 -3.00 1.50
C LEU A 11 2.18 -2.13 0.26
N ARG A 12 3.43 -1.80 -0.10
CA ARG A 12 3.75 -1.04 -1.32
C ARG A 12 3.34 -1.79 -2.58
N LYS A 13 3.56 -3.10 -2.63
CA LYS A 13 3.13 -3.95 -3.75
C LYS A 13 1.60 -4.02 -3.88
N ASP A 14 0.90 -4.26 -2.78
CA ASP A 14 -0.55 -4.31 -2.75
C ASP A 14 -1.17 -2.95 -3.16
N ALA A 15 -0.55 -1.83 -2.76
CA ALA A 15 -0.95 -0.49 -3.19
C ALA A 15 -0.76 -0.27 -4.70
N ALA A 16 0.35 -0.75 -5.27
CA ALA A 16 0.63 -0.66 -6.69
C ALA A 16 -0.31 -1.55 -7.52
N GLU A 17 -0.60 -2.77 -7.05
CA GLU A 17 -1.57 -3.66 -7.67
C GLU A 17 -2.98 -3.06 -7.65
N ALA A 18 -3.39 -2.45 -6.53
CA ALA A 18 -4.67 -1.78 -6.44
C ALA A 18 -4.79 -0.60 -7.42
N ALA A 19 -3.73 0.21 -7.58
CA ALA A 19 -3.68 1.27 -8.58
C ALA A 19 -3.79 0.72 -10.00
N LEU A 20 -3.04 -0.34 -10.32
CA LEU A 20 -3.09 -0.97 -11.64
C LEU A 20 -4.51 -1.47 -11.97
N ILE A 21 -5.17 -2.14 -11.03
CA ILE A 21 -6.55 -2.62 -11.23
C ILE A 21 -7.52 -1.44 -11.41
N ARG A 22 -7.39 -0.38 -10.59
CA ARG A 22 -8.19 0.85 -10.72
C ARG A 22 -8.09 1.41 -12.14
N ASP A 23 -6.87 1.49 -12.67
CA ASP A 23 -6.57 2.12 -13.96
C ASP A 23 -7.07 1.27 -15.13
N LEU A 24 -7.00 -0.06 -15.03
CA LEU A 24 -7.46 -0.99 -16.06
C LEU A 24 -8.98 -1.23 -16.05
N THR A 25 -9.69 -0.87 -14.97
CA THR A 25 -11.10 -1.20 -14.84
C THR A 25 -12.02 -0.20 -15.58
N THR A 26 -13.01 -0.74 -16.28
CA THR A 26 -14.05 0.04 -17.00
C THR A 26 -15.29 0.30 -16.14
N ARG A 27 -15.53 -0.50 -15.09
CA ARG A 27 -16.67 -0.34 -14.17
C ARG A 27 -16.35 0.64 -13.04
N SER A 28 -17.05 1.78 -12.99
CA SER A 28 -16.86 2.84 -11.99
C SER A 28 -16.86 2.33 -10.55
N SER A 29 -17.86 1.52 -10.16
CA SER A 29 -17.94 1.01 -8.77
C SER A 29 -16.73 0.15 -8.36
N LYS A 30 -16.14 -0.59 -9.31
CA LYS A 30 -14.91 -1.37 -9.04
C LYS A 30 -13.71 -0.43 -8.95
N ARG A 31 -13.66 0.61 -9.78
CA ARG A 31 -12.61 1.64 -9.76
C ARG A 31 -12.53 2.29 -8.39
N ASP A 32 -13.68 2.71 -7.84
CA ASP A 32 -13.75 3.42 -6.56
C ASP A 32 -13.25 2.56 -5.39
N VAL A 33 -13.56 1.27 -5.40
CA VAL A 33 -13.08 0.32 -4.39
C VAL A 33 -11.56 0.18 -4.46
N PHE A 34 -11.01 -0.03 -5.65
CA PHE A 34 -9.56 -0.20 -5.82
C PHE A 34 -8.78 1.11 -5.60
N ASP A 35 -9.38 2.26 -5.92
CA ASP A 35 -8.84 3.57 -5.57
C ASP A 35 -8.79 3.78 -4.05
N ARG A 36 -9.82 3.35 -3.31
CA ARG A 36 -9.81 3.35 -1.85
C ARG A 36 -8.76 2.40 -1.28
N LEU A 37 -8.60 1.20 -1.84
CA LEU A 37 -7.56 0.26 -1.43
C LEU A 37 -6.16 0.83 -1.65
N HIS A 38 -5.89 1.41 -2.82
CA HIS A 38 -4.63 2.07 -3.13
C HIS A 38 -4.29 3.15 -2.09
N ARG A 39 -5.23 4.06 -1.78
CA ARG A 39 -5.01 5.10 -0.78
C ARG A 39 -4.71 4.53 0.60
N HIS A 40 -5.46 3.52 1.03
CA HIS A 40 -5.29 2.93 2.36
C HIS A 40 -3.95 2.18 2.50
N TYR A 41 -3.57 1.39 1.50
CA TYR A 41 -2.29 0.68 1.52
C TYR A 41 -1.09 1.62 1.41
N SER A 42 -1.17 2.67 0.58
CA SER A 42 -0.12 3.70 0.51
C SER A 42 0.06 4.39 1.86
N ARG A 43 -1.05 4.83 2.48
CA ARG A 43 -1.01 5.49 3.79
C ARG A 43 -0.45 4.57 4.87
N LEU A 44 -0.89 3.31 4.92
CA LEU A 44 -0.40 2.36 5.91
C LEU A 44 1.10 2.07 5.70
N ALA A 45 1.57 1.99 4.46
CA ALA A 45 2.99 1.84 4.16
C ALA A 45 3.80 3.04 4.69
N ASP A 46 3.30 4.27 4.48
CA ASP A 46 3.96 5.48 4.99
C ASP A 46 4.01 5.50 6.53
N GLU A 47 2.90 5.12 7.20
CA GLU A 47 2.82 5.04 8.66
C GLU A 47 3.76 3.96 9.23
N VAL A 48 3.87 2.80 8.56
CA VAL A 48 4.80 1.72 8.95
C VAL A 48 6.25 2.15 8.78
N GLU A 49 6.60 2.75 7.64
CA GLU A 49 7.94 3.28 7.38
C GLU A 49 8.32 4.34 8.41
N GLN A 50 7.39 5.26 8.75
CA GLN A 50 7.60 6.25 9.79
C GLN A 50 7.83 5.60 11.16
N ALA A 51 7.03 4.60 11.54
CA ALA A 51 7.19 3.88 12.80
C ALA A 51 8.52 3.11 12.86
N MET A 52 8.95 2.52 11.74
CA MET A 52 10.26 1.86 11.62
C MET A 52 11.39 2.85 11.84
N ASN A 53 11.35 4.00 11.17
CA ASN A 53 12.35 5.06 11.34
C ASN A 53 12.42 5.57 12.80
N GLN A 54 11.27 5.73 13.47
CA GLN A 54 11.21 6.14 14.87
C GLN A 54 11.78 5.06 15.82
N ALA A 55 11.60 3.79 15.48
CA ALA A 55 12.14 2.67 16.24
C ALA A 55 13.63 2.39 15.93
N GLY A 56 14.27 3.17 15.06
CA GLY A 56 15.65 2.95 14.62
C GLY A 56 15.81 1.66 13.81
N LEU A 57 14.73 1.20 13.18
CA LEU A 57 14.73 0.05 12.29
C LEU A 57 15.16 0.51 10.89
N PRO A 58 15.97 -0.30 10.18
CA PRO A 58 16.37 -0.03 8.80
C PRO A 58 15.17 -0.13 7.84
#